data_AF-A0A0W0TFX6-F1
#
_entry.id   AF-A0A0W0TFX6-F1
#
_cell.length_a   1.000
_cell.length_b   1.000
_cell.length_c   1.000
_cell.angle_alpha   90.00
_cell.angle_beta   90.00
_cell.angle_gamma   90.00
#
_symmetry.space_group_name_H-M   'P 1'
#
loop_
_entity.id
_entity.type
_entity.pdbx_description
1 polymer ?
#
loop_
_entity_poly.entity_id
_entity_poly.type
_entity_poly.pdbx_seq_one_letter_code
_entity_poly.pdbx_strand_id
1 'polypeptide(L)'
;MKKILWLTVGCLMVCNGYAAINTCPDPNTTSLQWGVPPAPWVVNPYSPNKPQGEPGTAFVRANILVAGLGRGVVCTYKNSLGEYSIWWQVLVKVPSRNDYRWIDTLDGFVCTQSLSDCEFSTAS
;
A
#
# COMPACT_ATOMS: atom_id res chain seq x y z
N MET A 1 -44.74 21.03 4.73
CA MET A 1 -44.35 19.59 4.83
C MET A 1 -43.53 19.11 3.62
N LYS A 2 -43.91 19.39 2.37
CA LYS A 2 -43.12 18.98 1.16
C LYS A 2 -41.67 19.51 1.11
N LYS A 3 -41.37 20.71 1.63
CA LYS A 3 -40.04 21.34 1.53
C LYS A 3 -38.94 20.66 2.38
N ILE A 4 -39.32 20.01 3.48
CA ILE A 4 -38.38 19.27 4.34
C ILE A 4 -37.95 17.94 3.68
N LEU A 5 -38.81 17.37 2.83
CA LEU A 5 -38.54 16.14 2.09
C LEU A 5 -37.46 16.31 1.01
N TRP A 6 -37.29 17.51 0.45
CA TRP A 6 -36.25 17.80 -0.54
C TRP A 6 -34.88 18.06 0.10
N LEU A 7 -34.86 18.48 1.38
CA LEU A 7 -33.62 18.69 2.15
C LEU A 7 -33.00 17.36 2.61
N THR A 8 -33.81 16.33 2.86
CA THR A 8 -33.31 15.01 3.28
C THR A 8 -32.76 14.18 2.11
N VAL A 9 -33.23 14.39 0.88
CA VAL A 9 -32.73 13.66 -0.31
C VAL A 9 -31.34 14.17 -0.76
N GLY A 10 -31.04 15.45 -0.57
CA GLY A 10 -29.73 16.02 -0.92
C GLY A 10 -28.56 15.59 -0.02
N CYS A 11 -28.83 15.21 1.24
CA CYS A 11 -27.80 14.86 2.21
C CYS A 11 -27.32 13.38 2.11
N LEU A 12 -28.08 12.52 1.43
CA LEU A 12 -27.76 11.09 1.29
C LEU A 12 -26.79 10.78 0.13
N MET A 13 -26.35 11.78 -0.64
CA MET A 13 -25.59 11.57 -1.88
C MET A 13 -24.06 11.80 -1.76
N VAL A 14 -23.51 12.01 -0.55
CA VAL A 14 -22.09 12.44 -0.39
C VAL A 14 -21.16 11.38 0.24
N CYS A 15 -21.64 10.18 0.54
CA CYS A 15 -20.78 9.11 1.08
C CYS A 15 -20.36 8.10 0.02
N ASN A 16 -19.66 8.55 -1.03
CA ASN A 16 -18.89 7.63 -1.88
C ASN A 16 -17.50 7.50 -1.28
N GLY A 17 -17.22 6.38 -0.61
CA GLY A 17 -15.84 6.01 -0.26
C GLY A 17 -15.09 5.72 -1.56
N TYR A 18 -14.01 6.46 -1.83
CA TYR A 18 -13.24 6.28 -3.06
C TYR A 18 -12.15 5.24 -2.80
N ALA A 19 -12.10 4.22 -3.65
CA ALA A 19 -11.03 3.25 -3.65
C ALA A 19 -9.89 3.75 -4.55
N ALA A 20 -8.72 4.04 -3.98
CA ALA A 20 -7.55 4.45 -4.75
C ALA A 20 -6.69 3.25 -5.10
N ILE A 21 -6.27 3.12 -6.36
CA ILE A 21 -5.28 2.12 -6.79
C ILE A 21 -3.90 2.73 -6.58
N ASN A 22 -3.02 2.01 -5.90
CA ASN A 22 -1.68 2.44 -5.54
C ASN A 22 -0.67 1.32 -5.82
N THR A 23 0.59 1.72 -5.96
CA THR A 23 1.76 0.83 -5.95
C THR A 23 2.68 1.21 -4.80
N CYS A 24 3.70 0.38 -4.56
CA CYS A 24 4.81 0.77 -3.71
C CYS A 24 5.54 2.00 -4.28
N PRO A 25 6.09 2.90 -3.44
CA PRO A 25 6.89 4.03 -3.90
C PRO A 25 8.11 3.58 -4.71
N ASP A 26 8.29 4.13 -5.90
CA ASP A 26 9.45 3.81 -6.72
C ASP A 26 10.72 4.44 -6.13
N PRO A 27 11.77 3.64 -5.86
CA PRO A 27 13.01 4.13 -5.27
C PRO A 27 13.73 5.16 -6.15
N ASN A 28 13.47 5.19 -7.46
CA ASN A 28 14.15 6.08 -8.41
C ASN A 28 13.43 7.42 -8.63
N THR A 29 12.14 7.51 -8.29
CA THR A 29 11.31 8.69 -8.60
C THR A 29 10.71 9.35 -7.37
N THR A 30 10.76 8.70 -6.21
CA THR A 30 10.23 9.23 -4.95
C THR A 30 11.34 9.65 -3.98
N SER A 31 10.95 10.15 -2.80
CA SER A 31 11.92 10.54 -1.77
C SER A 31 12.77 9.40 -1.21
N LEU A 32 12.44 8.16 -1.56
CA LEU A 32 13.27 6.99 -1.25
C LEU A 32 14.67 7.09 -1.84
N GLN A 33 14.88 7.82 -2.95
CA GLN A 33 16.22 8.05 -3.50
C GLN A 33 17.16 8.80 -2.53
N TRP A 34 16.60 9.45 -1.51
CA TRP A 34 17.34 10.10 -0.41
C TRP A 34 17.19 9.36 0.92
N GLY A 35 16.66 8.14 0.92
CA GLY A 35 16.45 7.32 2.11
C GLY A 35 15.28 7.79 2.99
N VAL A 36 14.38 8.60 2.44
CA VAL A 36 13.24 9.14 3.19
C VAL A 36 11.94 8.54 2.65
N PRO A 37 11.20 7.75 3.44
CA PRO A 37 9.87 7.26 3.03
C PRO A 37 8.94 8.43 2.69
N PRO A 38 8.31 8.46 1.50
CA PRO A 38 7.34 9.49 1.16
C PRO A 38 6.06 9.29 1.98
N ALA A 39 5.40 10.37 2.39
CA ALA A 39 4.09 10.26 3.02
C ALA A 39 3.10 9.52 2.09
N PRO A 40 2.22 8.66 2.61
CA PRO A 40 1.96 8.33 4.03
C PRO A 40 2.80 7.15 4.57
N TRP A 41 3.80 6.70 3.83
CA TRP A 41 4.66 5.59 4.23
C TRP A 41 5.57 5.98 5.37
N VAL A 42 5.82 5.04 6.27
CA VAL A 42 6.78 5.20 7.35
C VAL A 42 7.75 4.01 7.39
N VAL A 43 8.88 4.18 8.06
CA VAL A 43 9.86 3.09 8.25
C VAL A 43 9.19 1.95 8.99
N ASN A 44 9.32 0.72 8.49
CA ASN A 44 8.86 -0.45 9.21
C ASN A 44 9.83 -0.71 10.40
N PRO A 45 9.36 -0.67 11.66
CA PRO A 45 10.22 -0.89 12.83
C PRO A 45 10.81 -2.30 12.89
N TYR A 46 10.25 -3.26 12.15
CA TYR A 46 10.73 -4.64 12.05
C TYR A 46 11.66 -4.87 10.86
N SER A 47 11.99 -3.81 10.11
CA SER A 47 12.92 -3.90 8.98
C SER A 47 14.35 -4.18 9.48
N PRO A 48 15.10 -5.12 8.87
CA PRO A 48 16.46 -5.43 9.30
C PRO A 48 17.43 -4.26 9.07
N ASN A 49 17.20 -3.48 8.01
CA ASN A 49 17.92 -2.25 7.71
C ASN A 49 16.97 -1.05 7.64
N LYS A 50 17.52 0.17 7.73
CA LYS A 50 16.78 1.41 7.47
C LYS A 50 16.84 1.76 5.98
N PRO A 51 15.84 2.48 5.44
CA PRO A 51 15.94 3.05 4.09
C PRO A 51 17.21 3.87 3.93
N GLN A 52 17.87 3.73 2.78
CA GLN A 52 19.05 4.49 2.42
C GLN A 52 18.87 5.07 1.03
N GLY A 53 19.31 6.31 0.84
CA GLY A 53 19.32 6.95 -0.46
C GLY A 53 20.46 6.42 -1.31
N GLU A 54 20.34 5.18 -1.77
CA GLU A 54 21.39 4.50 -2.54
C GLU A 54 20.92 4.28 -3.99
N PRO A 55 21.70 4.74 -4.99
CA PRO A 55 21.47 4.40 -6.38
C PRO A 55 21.46 2.88 -6.59
N GLY A 56 20.53 2.39 -7.41
CA GLY A 56 20.39 0.94 -7.66
C GLY A 56 19.56 0.19 -6.60
N THR A 57 18.96 0.90 -5.65
CA THR A 57 17.92 0.32 -4.79
C THR A 57 16.77 -0.21 -5.64
N ALA A 58 16.43 -1.48 -5.47
CA ALA A 58 15.42 -2.17 -6.28
C ALA A 58 14.24 -2.62 -5.43
N PHE A 59 13.03 -2.52 -5.98
CA PHE A 59 11.84 -3.15 -5.42
C PHE A 59 11.97 -4.68 -5.42
N VAL A 60 11.57 -5.33 -4.33
CA VAL A 60 11.61 -6.79 -4.17
C VAL A 60 10.22 -7.38 -4.13
N ARG A 61 9.36 -6.83 -3.25
CA ARG A 61 8.01 -7.34 -3.04
C ARG A 61 7.11 -6.35 -2.30
N ALA A 62 5.81 -6.55 -2.47
CA ALA A 62 4.77 -5.94 -1.67
C ALA A 62 4.03 -7.03 -0.86
N ASN A 63 3.68 -6.73 0.39
CA ASN A 63 2.89 -7.60 1.23
C ASN A 63 1.64 -6.85 1.70
N ILE A 64 0.46 -7.44 1.53
CA ILE A 64 -0.78 -6.98 2.18
C ILE A 64 -0.95 -7.80 3.45
N LEU A 65 -0.92 -7.15 4.61
CA LEU A 65 -1.06 -7.80 5.91
C LEU A 65 -2.53 -8.03 6.24
N VAL A 66 -2.90 -9.26 6.61
CA VAL A 66 -4.28 -9.61 6.95
C VAL A 66 -4.38 -10.09 8.39
N ALA A 67 -5.04 -9.28 9.23
CA ALA A 67 -5.42 -9.65 10.60
C ALA A 67 -6.95 -9.47 10.74
N GLY A 68 -7.69 -10.42 10.19
CA GLY A 68 -9.13 -10.34 9.95
C GLY A 68 -9.51 -9.48 8.73
N LEU A 69 -9.00 -8.25 8.66
CA LEU A 69 -9.10 -7.33 7.50
C LEU A 69 -7.69 -7.03 6.95
N GLY A 70 -7.61 -6.59 5.69
CA GLY A 70 -6.37 -6.02 5.12
C GLY A 70 -6.00 -4.73 5.85
N ARG A 71 -4.93 -4.75 6.65
CA ARG A 71 -4.53 -3.66 7.58
C ARG A 71 -3.22 -2.99 7.22
N GLY A 72 -2.91 -2.95 5.94
CA GLY A 72 -1.81 -2.17 5.41
C GLY A 72 -0.97 -2.92 4.41
N VAL A 73 0.01 -2.19 3.89
CA VAL A 73 0.95 -2.69 2.90
C VAL A 73 2.37 -2.52 3.43
N VAL A 74 3.20 -3.54 3.23
CA VAL A 74 4.66 -3.46 3.43
C VAL A 74 5.32 -3.56 2.07
N CYS A 75 6.23 -2.64 1.77
CA CYS A 75 7.05 -2.68 0.56
C CYS A 75 8.49 -2.97 0.97
N THR A 76 9.07 -4.02 0.39
CA THR A 76 10.46 -4.42 0.61
C THR A 76 11.31 -4.00 -0.59
N TYR A 77 12.48 -3.45 -0.30
CA TYR A 77 13.49 -3.04 -1.27
C TYR A 77 14.82 -3.68 -0.90
N LYS A 78 15.73 -3.77 -1.88
CA LYS A 78 17.08 -4.28 -1.71
C LYS A 78 18.11 -3.31 -2.25
N ASN A 79 19.18 -3.10 -1.51
CA ASN A 79 20.35 -2.32 -1.90
C ASN A 79 21.64 -3.04 -1.45
N SER A 80 22.78 -2.35 -1.47
CA SER A 80 24.08 -2.95 -1.09
C SER A 80 24.14 -3.47 0.35
N LEU A 81 23.36 -2.91 1.28
CA LEU A 81 23.29 -3.36 2.68
C LEU A 81 22.29 -4.49 2.93
N GLY A 82 21.60 -4.94 1.88
CA GLY A 82 20.58 -5.97 1.96
C GLY A 82 19.18 -5.39 1.84
N GLU A 83 18.22 -5.99 2.52
CA GLU A 83 16.81 -5.60 2.40
C GLU A 83 16.41 -4.57 3.46
N TYR A 84 15.52 -3.65 3.08
CA TYR A 84 14.77 -2.83 4.03
C TYR A 84 13.31 -2.79 3.63
N SER A 85 12.44 -2.39 4.56
CA SER A 85 11.02 -2.23 4.29
C SER A 85 10.44 -0.94 4.88
N ILE A 86 9.43 -0.45 4.19
CA ILE A 86 8.54 0.62 4.65
C ILE A 86 7.13 0.05 4.70
N TRP A 87 6.27 0.64 5.52
CA TRP A 87 4.89 0.20 5.62
C TRP A 87 3.92 1.38 5.60
N TRP A 88 2.69 1.09 5.20
CA TRP A 88 1.58 2.02 5.24
C TRP A 88 0.39 1.32 5.89
N GLN A 89 0.02 1.79 7.08
CA GLN A 89 -1.14 1.31 7.83
C GLN A 89 -2.41 1.95 7.28
N VAL A 90 -3.11 1.22 6.41
CA VAL A 90 -4.35 1.66 5.76
C VAL A 90 -5.26 0.46 5.56
N LEU A 91 -6.57 0.70 5.39
CA LEU A 91 -7.49 -0.35 4.97
C LEU A 91 -7.23 -0.66 3.50
N VAL A 92 -6.86 -1.92 3.23
CA VAL A 92 -6.57 -2.41 1.88
C VAL A 92 -7.60 -3.45 1.49
N LYS A 93 -8.11 -3.37 0.26
CA LYS A 93 -8.93 -4.43 -0.31
C LYS A 93 -8.11 -5.72 -0.34
N VAL A 94 -8.62 -6.75 0.33
CA VAL A 94 -8.00 -8.09 0.30
C VAL A 94 -8.08 -8.63 -1.14
N PRO A 95 -6.96 -9.05 -1.75
CA PRO A 95 -6.97 -9.64 -3.08
C PRO A 95 -7.86 -10.88 -3.16
N SER A 96 -8.37 -11.15 -4.35
CA SER A 96 -9.00 -12.45 -4.63
C SER A 96 -7.93 -13.53 -4.63
N ARG A 97 -8.24 -14.73 -4.12
CA ARG A 97 -7.36 -15.90 -4.23
C ARG A 97 -7.11 -16.34 -5.68
N ASN A 98 -7.90 -15.83 -6.63
CA ASN A 98 -7.73 -16.05 -8.07
C ASN A 98 -6.93 -14.93 -8.75
N ASP A 99 -6.52 -13.86 -8.04
CA ASP A 99 -5.63 -12.84 -8.60
C ASP A 99 -4.22 -13.40 -8.68
N TYR A 100 -3.77 -13.74 -9.88
CA TYR A 100 -2.46 -14.35 -10.14
C TYR A 100 -1.28 -13.47 -9.72
N ARG A 101 -1.51 -12.18 -9.45
CA ARG A 101 -0.46 -11.25 -9.02
C ARG A 101 -0.13 -11.38 -7.55
N TRP A 102 -1.08 -11.87 -6.75
CA TRP A 102 -1.01 -11.91 -5.29
C TRP A 102 -1.04 -13.36 -4.81
N ILE A 103 0.09 -13.81 -4.27
CA ILE A 103 0.26 -15.15 -3.69
C ILE A 103 -0.27 -15.11 -2.27
N ASP A 104 -1.23 -15.99 -1.97
CA ASP A 104 -1.79 -16.19 -0.64
C ASP A 104 -0.78 -16.87 0.30
N THR A 105 -0.61 -16.30 1.50
CA THR A 105 0.33 -16.74 2.51
C THR A 105 -0.33 -16.72 3.89
N LEU A 106 0.31 -17.30 4.91
CA LEU A 106 -0.26 -17.39 6.26
C LEU A 106 -0.65 -16.01 6.85
N ASP A 107 0.13 -14.97 6.55
CA ASP A 107 -0.01 -13.63 7.13
C ASP A 107 -0.72 -12.62 6.20
N GLY A 108 -1.23 -13.09 5.05
CA GLY A 108 -1.90 -12.26 4.05
C GLY A 108 -1.43 -12.58 2.64
N PHE A 109 -1.13 -11.56 1.84
CA PHE A 109 -0.81 -11.73 0.42
C PHE A 109 0.54 -11.13 0.07
N VAL A 110 1.27 -11.75 -0.85
CA VAL A 110 2.57 -11.24 -1.34
C VAL A 110 2.57 -11.12 -2.86
N CYS A 111 3.10 -10.02 -3.37
CA CYS A 111 3.39 -9.82 -4.78
C CYS A 111 4.89 -9.60 -4.97
N THR A 112 5.52 -10.41 -5.81
CA THR A 112 6.96 -10.36 -6.11
C THR A 112 7.25 -10.02 -7.58
N GLN A 113 6.24 -9.48 -8.28
CA GLN A 113 6.37 -9.04 -9.67
C GLN A 113 7.00 -7.63 -9.74
N SER A 114 6.88 -6.95 -10.88
CA SER A 114 7.35 -5.57 -11.00
C SER A 114 6.54 -4.61 -10.12
N LEU A 115 7.09 -3.43 -9.86
CA LEU A 115 6.43 -2.39 -9.06
C LEU A 115 5.06 -2.01 -9.62
N SER A 116 4.93 -1.94 -10.95
CA SER A 116 3.67 -1.63 -11.64
C SER A 116 2.67 -2.77 -11.63
N ASP A 117 3.10 -4.02 -11.43
CA ASP A 117 2.19 -5.17 -11.38
C ASP A 117 1.64 -5.39 -9.96
N CYS A 118 2.40 -4.98 -8.94
CA CYS A 118 2.01 -5.10 -7.53
C CYS A 118 1.09 -3.97 -7.06
N GLU A 119 -0.01 -3.77 -7.78
CA GLU A 119 -1.05 -2.81 -7.44
C GLU A 119 -1.95 -3.30 -6.32
N PHE A 120 -2.35 -2.39 -5.44
CA PHE A 120 -3.32 -2.63 -4.39
C PHE A 120 -4.30 -1.48 -4.26
N SER A 121 -5.48 -1.76 -3.72
CA SER A 121 -6.54 -0.76 -3.56
C SER A 121 -6.74 -0.40 -2.10
N THR A 122 -6.60 0.89 -1.78
CA THR A 122 -6.80 1.43 -0.43
C THR A 122 -8.17 2.08 -0.31
N ALA A 123 -8.82 1.94 0.83
CA ALA A 123 -10.00 2.73 1.16
C ALA A 123 -9.56 4.13 1.61
N SER A 124 -10.18 5.16 1.04
CA SER A 124 -9.97 6.57 1.33
C SER A 124 -11.28 7.34 1.47
#